data_AF-A0ABD6CE68-F1
#
_entry.id   AF-A0ABD6CE68-F1
#
_cell.length_a   1.000
_cell.length_b   1.000
_cell.length_c   1.000
_cell.angle_alpha   90.00
_cell.angle_beta   90.00
_cell.angle_gamma   90.00
#
_symmetry.space_group_name_H-M   'P 1'
#
loop_
_entity.id
_entity.type
_entity.pdbx_description
1 polymer ?
#
loop_
_entity_poly.entity_id
_entity_poly.type
_entity_poly.pdbx_seq_one_letter_code
_entity_poly.pdbx_strand_id
1 'polypeptide(L)'
;MANGDSPDPDRRKLLKIGAIGTAGAIVLSTQSDKEESPPDFTTAETEFQQLASFIDQRDLADPQQLPDVTQRIRRTLRRVEESLEKQGIRRSRHTPNSPTPTGPNIGAINSAFDYYTTLRTTLLDGFDVRVKIRDREKRAFNRGQAGDTDLQNVSLDNFGSGISDVDELQTQLLESSAVARLLPAAEEVTTGLRKQMTVYETHLELQEAFRRISTDVEAGSKLFEQSNFDQARTQFESAQKPAQVDIPSPVQSYALASSSLAISDYATIFSNYRTALSHLRTASDPDTTQSARDRQFDKALALLFDIRDVFAK
;
A
#
# COMPACT_ATOMS: atom_id res chain seq x y z
N MET A 1 -50.47 17.33 83.57
CA MET A 1 -51.48 18.21 82.93
C MET A 1 -50.73 18.98 81.86
N ALA A 2 -50.68 18.44 80.62
CA ALA A 2 -51.60 18.74 79.49
C ALA A 2 -51.19 20.08 78.81
N ASN A 3 -50.92 20.25 77.52
CA ASN A 3 -51.01 19.53 76.23
C ASN A 3 -49.82 20.05 75.35
N GLY A 4 -49.24 19.40 74.34
CA GLY A 4 -49.82 18.67 73.22
C GLY A 4 -50.09 19.61 72.04
N ASP A 5 -49.19 19.67 71.03
CA ASP A 5 -49.49 19.56 69.58
C ASP A 5 -48.30 19.94 68.65
N SER A 6 -47.94 19.00 67.78
CA SER A 6 -47.48 19.23 66.38
C SER A 6 -48.73 19.24 65.47
N PRO A 7 -48.73 19.50 64.14
CA PRO A 7 -47.67 19.65 63.12
C PRO A 7 -47.87 20.97 62.30
N ASP A 8 -47.23 21.34 61.19
CA ASP A 8 -47.01 20.69 59.89
C ASP A 8 -46.15 21.65 59.01
N PRO A 9 -45.41 21.16 58.00
CA PRO A 9 -44.43 21.91 57.21
C PRO A 9 -45.09 22.51 55.98
N ASP A 10 -44.54 23.62 55.44
CA ASP A 10 -44.13 23.68 54.03
C ASP A 10 -43.53 25.06 53.66
N ARG A 11 -42.82 25.07 52.52
CA ARG A 11 -42.37 26.23 51.72
C ARG A 11 -41.01 26.87 52.02
N ARG A 12 -40.02 26.26 51.35
CA ARG A 12 -38.90 26.87 50.60
C ARG A 12 -38.84 28.40 50.58
N LYS A 13 -37.70 28.94 51.02
CA LYS A 13 -36.86 29.93 50.29
C LYS A 13 -35.57 30.16 51.10
N LEU A 14 -34.45 29.66 50.59
CA LEU A 14 -33.39 30.49 49.99
C LEU A 14 -32.77 31.48 50.98
N LEU A 15 -31.57 31.15 51.45
CA LEU A 15 -30.53 32.17 51.57
C LEU A 15 -29.15 31.58 51.30
N LYS A 16 -28.60 32.02 50.16
CA LYS A 16 -27.17 32.01 49.87
C LYS A 16 -26.49 32.91 50.88
N ILE A 17 -25.51 32.39 51.61
CA ILE A 17 -24.38 33.19 52.10
C ILE A 17 -23.14 32.36 51.78
N GLY A 18 -22.33 32.89 50.86
CA GLY A 18 -21.05 32.31 50.52
C GLY A 18 -20.00 32.68 51.55
N ALA A 19 -19.03 31.79 51.74
CA ALA A 19 -17.62 32.03 51.41
C ALA A 19 -16.80 30.83 51.91
N ILE A 20 -15.66 30.64 51.24
CA ILE A 20 -14.56 29.70 51.54
C ILE A 20 -14.78 28.33 50.86
N GLY A 21 -14.09 28.15 49.73
CA GLY A 21 -14.15 26.98 48.87
C GLY A 21 -13.58 25.73 49.54
N THR A 22 -14.43 25.07 50.30
CA THR A 22 -14.36 23.63 50.58
C THR A 22 -15.03 22.91 49.41
N ALA A 23 -14.26 22.19 48.58
CA ALA A 23 -14.84 21.20 47.67
C ALA A 23 -15.44 20.08 48.55
N GLY A 24 -16.76 20.14 48.70
CA GLY A 24 -17.51 19.38 49.68
C GLY A 24 -17.63 17.91 49.33
N ALA A 25 -17.51 17.08 50.37
CA ALA A 25 -18.12 15.77 50.44
C ALA A 25 -19.38 15.87 51.31
N ILE A 26 -20.54 15.48 50.80
CA ILE A 26 -21.72 14.94 51.53
C ILE A 26 -22.58 14.18 50.48
N VAL A 27 -23.12 12.96 50.59
CA VAL A 27 -22.83 11.68 51.28
C VAL A 27 -24.01 10.73 50.95
N LEU A 28 -23.71 9.43 50.75
CA LEU A 28 -24.56 8.21 50.88
C LEU A 28 -25.73 7.91 49.91
N SER A 29 -25.47 6.94 49.03
CA SER A 29 -26.36 5.78 48.85
C SER A 29 -25.51 4.51 48.80
N THR A 30 -25.78 3.58 49.71
CA THR A 30 -25.11 2.29 49.88
C THR A 30 -25.30 1.36 48.67
N GLN A 31 -24.30 1.27 47.81
CA GLN A 31 -24.00 0.12 46.95
C GLN A 31 -22.49 -0.07 47.01
N SER A 32 -22.02 -1.32 47.15
CA SER A 32 -20.59 -1.63 47.25
C SER A 32 -19.77 -0.92 46.17
N ASP A 33 -19.05 0.13 46.56
CA ASP A 33 -17.99 0.73 45.77
C ASP A 33 -16.88 -0.33 45.62
N LYS A 34 -16.94 -1.10 44.54
CA LYS A 34 -15.68 -1.54 43.93
C LYS A 34 -15.04 -0.24 43.47
N GLU A 35 -13.94 0.17 44.13
CA GLU A 35 -13.00 1.12 43.54
C GLU A 35 -12.64 0.59 42.15
N GLU A 36 -13.31 1.12 41.14
CA GLU A 36 -13.03 0.79 39.76
C GLU A 36 -11.65 1.37 39.47
N SER A 37 -10.65 0.48 39.43
CA SER A 37 -9.27 0.88 39.16
C SER A 37 -9.24 1.69 37.87
N PRO A 38 -8.45 2.78 37.80
CA PRO A 38 -8.36 3.59 36.58
C PRO A 38 -8.04 2.68 35.39
N PRO A 39 -8.64 2.93 34.21
CA PRO A 39 -8.51 2.05 33.06
C PRO A 39 -7.04 1.82 32.71
N ASP A 40 -6.65 0.55 32.63
CA ASP A 40 -5.27 0.16 32.30
C ASP A 40 -5.09 0.08 30.78
N PHE A 41 -4.25 0.98 30.28
CA PHE A 41 -3.93 1.15 28.86
C PHE A 41 -2.65 0.42 28.43
N THR A 42 -1.92 -0.20 29.38
CA THR A 42 -0.59 -0.78 29.14
C THR A 42 -0.59 -1.82 28.03
N THR A 43 -1.65 -2.64 27.95
CA THR A 43 -1.79 -3.66 26.90
C THR A 43 -1.91 -3.03 25.52
N ALA A 44 -2.74 -1.99 25.37
CA ALA A 44 -2.92 -1.29 24.10
C ALA A 44 -1.67 -0.53 23.67
N GLU A 45 -1.00 0.15 24.61
CA GLU A 45 0.28 0.83 24.34
C GLU A 45 1.34 -0.17 23.87
N THR A 46 1.45 -1.32 24.55
CA THR A 46 2.42 -2.37 24.21
C THR A 46 2.16 -2.95 22.82
N GLU A 47 0.91 -3.24 22.48
CA GLU A 47 0.55 -3.77 21.16
C GLU A 47 0.89 -2.78 20.03
N PHE A 48 0.66 -1.47 20.23
CA PHE A 48 1.04 -0.45 19.24
C PHE A 48 2.55 -0.22 19.16
N GLN A 49 3.28 -0.23 20.28
CA GLN A 49 4.74 -0.15 20.26
C GLN A 49 5.36 -1.33 19.52
N GLN A 50 4.86 -2.55 19.75
CA GLN A 50 5.31 -3.73 19.03
C GLN A 50 4.97 -3.67 17.55
N LEU A 51 3.84 -3.06 17.18
CA LEU A 51 3.46 -2.87 15.78
C LEU A 51 4.35 -1.84 15.10
N ALA A 52 4.66 -0.72 15.75
CA ALA A 52 5.59 0.30 15.26
C ALA A 52 6.94 -0.34 14.94
N SER A 53 7.56 -1.01 15.93
CA SER A 53 8.85 -1.68 15.72
C SER A 53 8.80 -2.79 14.67
N PHE A 54 7.66 -3.47 14.51
CA PHE A 54 7.48 -4.44 13.44
C PHE A 54 7.46 -3.77 12.06
N ILE A 55 6.80 -2.62 11.92
CA ILE A 55 6.75 -1.88 10.64
C ILE A 55 8.11 -1.28 10.30
N ASP A 56 8.83 -0.70 11.27
CA ASP A 56 10.17 -0.13 11.07
C ASP A 56 11.20 -1.16 10.56
N GLN A 57 10.98 -2.45 10.84
CA GLN A 57 11.85 -3.55 10.39
C GLN A 57 11.47 -4.11 9.01
N ARG A 58 10.45 -3.54 8.36
CA ARG A 58 9.92 -4.02 7.08
C ARG A 58 10.19 -3.03 5.97
N ASP A 59 10.49 -3.58 4.80
CA ASP A 59 10.62 -2.76 3.61
C ASP A 59 9.22 -2.57 3.01
N LEU A 60 8.59 -1.43 3.30
CA LEU A 60 7.29 -1.10 2.72
C LEU A 60 7.35 -0.83 1.22
N ALA A 61 8.55 -0.69 0.63
CA ALA A 61 8.71 -0.64 -0.82
C ALA A 61 8.46 -2.01 -1.47
N ASP A 62 8.66 -3.10 -0.74
CA ASP A 62 8.52 -4.48 -1.23
C ASP A 62 7.04 -4.90 -1.31
N PRO A 63 6.47 -5.08 -2.52
CA PRO A 63 5.09 -5.50 -2.68
C PRO A 63 4.79 -6.88 -2.07
N GLN A 64 5.81 -7.71 -1.85
CA GLN A 64 5.67 -9.04 -1.27
C GLN A 64 5.41 -9.01 0.23
N GLN A 65 5.79 -7.92 0.92
CA GLN A 65 5.61 -7.77 2.37
C GLN A 65 4.22 -7.26 2.76
N LEU A 66 3.49 -6.63 1.82
CA LEU A 66 2.16 -6.04 2.07
C LEU A 66 1.16 -6.99 2.77
N PRO A 67 1.04 -8.28 2.40
CA PRO A 67 0.06 -9.17 3.04
C PRO A 67 0.35 -9.39 4.53
N ASP A 68 1.63 -9.56 4.90
CA ASP A 68 2.05 -9.79 6.29
C ASP A 68 1.81 -8.52 7.13
N VAL A 69 2.26 -7.37 6.62
CA VAL A 69 2.09 -6.07 7.30
C VAL A 69 0.62 -5.73 7.50
N THR A 70 -0.19 -5.84 6.45
CA THR A 70 -1.64 -5.57 6.52
C THR A 70 -2.34 -6.51 7.51
N GLN A 71 -1.96 -7.79 7.53
CA GLN A 71 -2.52 -8.76 8.46
C GLN A 71 -2.12 -8.45 9.91
N ARG A 72 -0.86 -8.05 10.14
CA ARG A 72 -0.35 -7.69 11.46
C ARG A 72 -1.04 -6.44 12.01
N ILE A 73 -1.21 -5.40 11.20
CA ILE A 73 -1.98 -4.20 11.59
C ILE A 73 -3.42 -4.59 11.95
N ARG A 74 -4.10 -5.36 11.10
CA ARG A 74 -5.49 -5.80 11.35
C ARG A 74 -5.64 -6.55 12.69
N ARG A 75 -4.71 -7.46 12.99
CA ARG A 75 -4.74 -8.23 14.25
C ARG A 75 -4.51 -7.32 15.46
N THR A 76 -3.56 -6.39 15.36
CA THR A 76 -3.22 -5.45 16.42
C THR A 76 -4.40 -4.52 16.73
N LEU A 77 -4.99 -3.91 15.70
CA LEU A 77 -6.19 -3.06 15.84
C LEU A 77 -7.31 -3.80 16.59
N ARG A 78 -7.58 -5.06 16.21
CA ARG A 78 -8.58 -5.89 16.89
C ARG A 78 -8.25 -6.14 18.35
N ARG A 79 -6.99 -6.49 18.67
CA ARG A 79 -6.56 -6.75 20.05
C ARG A 79 -6.65 -5.49 20.91
N VAL A 80 -6.29 -4.33 20.36
CA VAL A 80 -6.43 -3.04 21.03
C VAL A 80 -7.90 -2.75 21.30
N GLU A 81 -8.78 -2.95 20.31
CA GLU A 81 -10.23 -2.78 20.47
C GLU A 81 -10.79 -3.71 21.56
N GLU A 82 -10.46 -5.00 21.53
CA GLU A 82 -10.84 -5.97 22.57
C GLU A 82 -10.30 -5.58 23.97
N SER A 83 -9.09 -5.02 24.04
CA SER A 83 -8.50 -4.53 25.29
C SER A 83 -9.24 -3.31 25.83
N LEU A 84 -9.64 -2.38 24.95
CA LEU A 84 -10.42 -1.20 25.33
C LEU A 84 -11.83 -1.60 25.79
N GLU A 85 -12.48 -2.54 25.10
CA GLU A 85 -13.81 -3.04 25.50
C GLU A 85 -13.79 -3.71 26.88
N LYS A 86 -12.74 -4.47 27.21
CA LYS A 86 -12.54 -5.07 28.55
C LYS A 86 -12.44 -4.03 29.66
N GLN A 87 -11.95 -2.83 29.33
CA GLN A 87 -11.87 -1.68 30.25
C GLN A 87 -13.18 -0.86 30.27
N GLY A 88 -14.25 -1.36 29.65
CA GLY A 88 -15.53 -0.63 29.54
C GLY A 88 -15.51 0.51 28.50
N ILE A 89 -14.41 0.66 27.76
CA ILE A 89 -14.20 1.73 26.79
C ILE A 89 -14.63 1.22 25.41
N ARG A 90 -15.83 1.61 24.99
CA ARG A 90 -16.25 1.40 23.61
C ARG A 90 -15.83 2.60 22.77
N ARG A 91 -15.11 2.35 21.67
CA ARG A 91 -15.03 3.30 20.54
C ARG A 91 -16.41 3.35 19.87
N SER A 92 -17.40 3.94 20.53
CA SER A 92 -18.72 4.13 19.94
C SER A 92 -18.62 5.12 18.77
N ARG A 93 -19.09 4.69 17.58
CA ARG A 93 -19.82 5.61 16.71
C ARG A 93 -20.81 6.37 17.58
N HIS A 94 -20.65 7.68 17.65
CA HIS A 94 -21.42 8.63 18.46
C HIS A 94 -22.68 8.05 19.12
N THR A 95 -22.58 7.59 20.36
CA THR A 95 -23.74 7.41 21.24
C THR A 95 -23.65 8.46 22.35
N PRO A 96 -24.64 9.38 22.50
CA PRO A 96 -24.49 10.59 23.33
C PRO A 96 -24.30 10.37 24.84
N ASN A 97 -24.42 9.14 25.33
CA ASN A 97 -24.55 8.85 26.77
C ASN A 97 -23.51 7.84 27.31
N SER A 98 -22.41 7.58 26.61
CA SER A 98 -21.30 6.82 27.19
C SER A 98 -20.34 7.78 27.89
N PRO A 99 -19.92 7.54 29.14
CA PRO A 99 -18.90 8.37 29.78
C PRO A 99 -17.63 8.31 28.93
N THR A 100 -17.21 9.45 28.38
CA THR A 100 -15.98 9.54 27.61
C THR A 100 -14.83 9.31 28.58
N PRO A 101 -14.07 8.20 28.46
CA PRO A 101 -12.87 8.04 29.26
C PRO A 101 -11.95 9.20 28.90
N THR A 102 -11.64 10.03 29.88
CA THR A 102 -10.90 11.27 29.72
C THR A 102 -9.54 11.07 30.36
N GLY A 103 -8.51 10.96 29.52
CA GLY A 103 -7.12 10.83 29.94
C GLY A 103 -6.18 10.98 28.75
N PRO A 104 -4.95 11.49 28.93
CA PRO A 104 -4.00 11.69 27.83
C PRO A 104 -3.66 10.38 27.10
N ASN A 105 -3.70 9.24 27.80
CA ASN A 105 -3.34 7.93 27.23
C ASN A 105 -4.41 7.37 26.28
N ILE A 106 -5.70 7.59 26.57
CA ILE A 106 -6.77 7.15 25.65
C ILE A 106 -6.84 8.03 24.39
N GLY A 107 -6.54 9.33 24.51
CA GLY A 107 -6.37 10.21 23.35
C GLY A 107 -5.25 9.70 22.45
N ALA A 108 -4.10 9.37 23.03
CA ALA A 108 -2.96 8.86 22.27
C ALA A 108 -3.23 7.51 21.58
N ILE A 109 -3.88 6.57 22.29
CA ILE A 109 -4.31 5.28 21.73
C ILE A 109 -5.30 5.48 20.60
N ASN A 110 -6.25 6.39 20.74
CA ASN A 110 -7.21 6.67 19.69
C ASN A 110 -6.53 7.24 18.43
N SER A 111 -5.64 8.21 18.59
CA SER A 111 -4.86 8.75 17.48
C SER A 111 -4.00 7.68 16.78
N ALA A 112 -3.34 6.82 17.55
CA ALA A 112 -2.56 5.70 16.99
C ALA A 112 -3.45 4.71 16.24
N PHE A 113 -4.64 4.41 16.78
CA PHE A 113 -5.61 3.55 16.10
C PHE A 113 -6.05 4.13 14.75
N ASP A 114 -6.33 5.43 14.71
CA ASP A 114 -6.75 6.11 13.49
C ASP A 114 -5.62 6.10 12.45
N TYR A 115 -4.37 6.38 12.87
CA TYR A 115 -3.18 6.23 12.04
C TYR A 115 -3.05 4.83 11.43
N TYR A 116 -3.07 3.78 12.25
CA TYR A 116 -2.92 2.42 11.77
C TYR A 116 -4.11 1.97 10.90
N THR A 117 -5.29 2.54 11.09
CA THR A 117 -6.45 2.30 10.23
C THR A 117 -6.26 2.92 8.84
N THR A 118 -5.77 4.17 8.79
CA THR A 118 -5.41 4.85 7.53
C THR A 118 -4.29 4.10 6.82
N LEU A 119 -3.18 3.81 7.52
CA LEU A 119 -2.07 3.04 6.96
C LEU A 119 -2.52 1.69 6.40
N ARG A 120 -3.36 0.95 7.13
CA ARG A 120 -3.90 -0.32 6.64
C ARG A 120 -4.72 -0.14 5.36
N THR A 121 -5.50 0.91 5.25
CA THR A 121 -6.32 1.20 4.06
C THR A 121 -5.42 1.49 2.87
N THR A 122 -4.42 2.35 3.04
CA THR A 122 -3.39 2.63 2.02
C THR A 122 -2.66 1.37 1.56
N LEU A 123 -2.25 0.50 2.48
CA LEU A 123 -1.59 -0.78 2.14
C LEU A 123 -2.53 -1.74 1.38
N LEU A 124 -3.83 -1.71 1.64
CA LEU A 124 -4.82 -2.49 0.89
C LEU A 124 -5.00 -1.95 -0.54
N ASP A 125 -5.05 -0.63 -0.71
CA ASP A 125 -5.07 -0.02 -2.04
C ASP A 125 -3.81 -0.38 -2.84
N GLY A 126 -2.64 -0.35 -2.19
CA GLY A 126 -1.38 -0.83 -2.77
C GLY A 126 -1.40 -2.31 -3.13
N PHE A 127 -2.03 -3.16 -2.30
CA PHE A 127 -2.19 -4.59 -2.60
C PHE A 127 -3.12 -4.82 -3.81
N ASP A 128 -4.20 -4.05 -3.94
CA ASP A 128 -5.11 -4.14 -5.08
C ASP A 128 -4.42 -3.71 -6.39
N VAL A 129 -3.62 -2.64 -6.34
CA VAL A 129 -2.74 -2.23 -7.45
C VAL A 129 -1.81 -3.37 -7.83
N ARG A 130 -1.08 -3.92 -6.86
CA ARG A 130 -0.15 -5.04 -7.08
C ARG A 130 -0.81 -6.22 -7.79
N VAL A 131 -2.02 -6.62 -7.37
CA VAL A 131 -2.77 -7.72 -8.01
C VAL A 131 -3.07 -7.39 -9.47
N LYS A 132 -3.54 -6.16 -9.76
CA LYS A 132 -3.85 -5.72 -11.13
C LYS A 132 -2.61 -5.71 -12.03
N ILE A 133 -1.49 -5.19 -11.56
CA ILE A 133 -0.22 -5.15 -12.32
C ILE A 133 0.29 -6.57 -12.57
N ARG A 134 0.22 -7.45 -11.58
CA ARG A 134 0.63 -8.86 -11.74
C ARG A 134 -0.27 -9.60 -12.73
N ASP A 135 -1.57 -9.35 -12.71
CA ASP A 135 -2.47 -10.00 -13.65
C ASP A 135 -2.30 -9.45 -15.07
N ARG A 136 -1.94 -8.16 -15.21
CA ARG A 136 -1.49 -7.54 -16.46
C ARG A 136 -0.22 -8.22 -16.98
N GLU A 137 0.77 -8.46 -16.11
CA GLU A 137 2.01 -9.19 -16.40
C GLU A 137 1.70 -10.57 -17.02
N LYS A 138 0.88 -11.36 -16.32
CA LYS A 138 0.49 -12.70 -16.78
C LYS A 138 -0.24 -12.66 -18.12
N ARG A 139 -1.08 -11.66 -18.37
CA ARG A 139 -1.79 -11.51 -19.65
C ARG A 139 -0.85 -11.13 -20.79
N ALA A 140 0.07 -10.20 -20.54
CA ALA A 140 1.07 -9.77 -21.52
C ALA A 140 1.97 -10.93 -21.98
N PHE A 141 2.24 -11.89 -21.09
CA PHE A 141 3.12 -13.02 -21.39
C PHE A 141 2.42 -14.29 -21.87
N ASN A 142 1.15 -14.53 -21.49
CA ASN A 142 0.42 -15.75 -21.86
C ASN A 142 -0.40 -15.67 -23.16
N ARG A 143 -0.51 -14.52 -23.85
CA ARG A 143 -1.28 -14.43 -25.12
C ARG A 143 -0.56 -13.64 -26.21
N GLY A 144 -0.38 -14.29 -27.37
CA GLY A 144 -0.18 -13.62 -28.66
C GLY A 144 -1.45 -13.04 -29.30
N GLN A 145 -2.55 -12.87 -28.54
CA GLN A 145 -3.85 -12.35 -29.04
C GLN A 145 -4.73 -11.75 -27.90
N ALA A 146 -4.17 -10.98 -26.97
CA ALA A 146 -5.03 -10.15 -26.13
C ALA A 146 -5.39 -8.89 -26.94
N GLY A 147 -6.67 -8.71 -27.27
CA GLY A 147 -7.13 -7.45 -27.86
C GLY A 147 -6.74 -6.26 -26.99
N ASP A 148 -6.53 -5.10 -27.62
CA ASP A 148 -6.09 -3.83 -27.01
C ASP A 148 -6.94 -3.40 -25.79
N THR A 149 -8.13 -3.97 -25.63
CA THR A 149 -9.10 -3.70 -24.56
C THR A 149 -8.81 -4.41 -23.23
N ASP A 150 -7.91 -5.41 -23.18
CA ASP A 150 -7.75 -6.34 -22.04
C ASP A 150 -6.60 -5.96 -21.07
N LEU A 151 -5.85 -4.89 -21.40
CA LEU A 151 -4.81 -4.30 -20.55
C LEU A 151 -5.35 -2.98 -19.97
N GLN A 152 -6.31 -3.08 -19.06
CA GLN A 152 -6.88 -1.92 -18.37
C GLN A 152 -5.79 -1.00 -17.82
N ASN A 153 -6.01 0.31 -17.91
CA ASN A 153 -5.21 1.31 -17.19
C ASN A 153 -5.31 1.01 -15.69
N VAL A 154 -4.19 0.61 -15.09
CA VAL A 154 -4.08 0.46 -13.65
C VAL A 154 -3.91 1.86 -13.06
N SER A 155 -4.95 2.37 -12.40
CA SER A 155 -4.85 3.62 -11.65
C SER A 155 -4.10 3.39 -10.34
N LEU A 156 -3.22 4.35 -10.01
CA LEU A 156 -2.46 4.42 -8.76
C LEU A 156 -3.07 5.46 -7.80
N ASP A 157 -4.17 6.11 -8.18
CA ASP A 157 -4.64 7.35 -7.54
C ASP A 157 -5.08 7.12 -6.08
N ASN A 158 -5.79 6.03 -5.80
CA ASN A 158 -6.21 5.68 -4.43
C ASN A 158 -4.99 5.41 -3.55
N PHE A 159 -4.01 4.67 -4.07
CA PHE A 159 -2.80 4.37 -3.32
C PHE A 159 -2.00 5.66 -3.07
N GLY A 160 -1.81 6.50 -4.09
CA GLY A 160 -1.15 7.80 -3.95
C GLY A 160 -1.85 8.73 -2.97
N SER A 161 -3.18 8.82 -3.03
CA SER A 161 -3.99 9.62 -2.09
C SER A 161 -3.84 9.09 -0.66
N GLY A 162 -3.90 7.77 -0.48
CA GLY A 162 -3.70 7.15 0.83
C GLY A 162 -2.29 7.37 1.38
N ILE A 163 -1.25 7.50 0.54
CA ILE A 163 0.10 7.88 1.00
C ILE A 163 0.08 9.31 1.54
N SER A 164 -0.57 10.24 0.84
CA SER A 164 -0.74 11.62 1.31
C SER A 164 -1.52 11.68 2.63
N ASP A 165 -2.60 10.90 2.78
CA ASP A 165 -3.38 10.85 4.01
C ASP A 165 -2.56 10.32 5.19
N VAL A 166 -1.71 9.30 4.98
CA VAL A 166 -0.79 8.78 6.01
C VAL A 166 0.25 9.84 6.39
N ASP A 167 0.85 10.52 5.43
CA ASP A 167 1.89 11.54 5.65
C ASP A 167 1.35 12.75 6.42
N GLU A 168 0.18 13.24 6.02
CA GLU A 168 -0.51 14.35 6.69
C GLU A 168 -0.89 13.97 8.13
N LEU A 169 -1.52 12.80 8.31
CA LEU A 169 -1.93 12.35 9.63
C LEU A 169 -0.73 12.13 10.54
N GLN A 170 0.36 11.54 10.03
CA GLN A 170 1.56 11.32 10.82
C GLN A 170 2.22 12.64 11.24
N THR A 171 2.29 13.61 10.33
CA THR A 171 2.81 14.96 10.63
C THR A 171 2.03 15.63 11.76
N GLN A 172 0.70 15.58 11.71
CA GLN A 172 -0.16 16.14 12.76
C GLN A 172 0.03 15.43 14.11
N LEU A 173 0.18 14.09 14.08
CA LEU A 173 0.24 13.28 15.29
C LEU A 173 1.60 13.33 16.01
N LEU A 174 2.69 13.62 15.29
CA LEU A 174 4.03 13.72 15.87
C LEU A 174 4.22 14.96 16.77
N GLU A 175 3.31 15.93 16.74
CA GLU A 175 3.31 17.07 17.69
C GLU A 175 3.11 16.62 19.15
N SER A 176 2.55 15.41 19.36
CA SER A 176 2.33 14.82 20.67
C SER A 176 3.31 13.69 20.96
N SER A 177 4.19 13.88 21.96
CA SER A 177 5.15 12.84 22.38
C SER A 177 4.48 11.55 22.88
N ALA A 178 3.28 11.65 23.43
CA ALA A 178 2.49 10.51 23.90
C ALA A 178 2.00 9.63 22.74
N VAL A 179 1.73 10.22 21.56
CA VAL A 179 1.34 9.51 20.34
C VAL A 179 2.57 9.03 19.60
N ALA A 180 3.61 9.87 19.49
CA ALA A 180 4.83 9.56 18.74
C ALA A 180 5.48 8.22 19.15
N ARG A 181 5.46 7.87 20.44
CA ARG A 181 5.97 6.57 20.94
C ARG A 181 5.17 5.34 20.49
N LEU A 182 3.97 5.52 19.93
CA LEU A 182 3.07 4.46 19.49
C LEU A 182 3.08 4.27 17.97
N LEU A 183 3.73 5.18 17.24
CA LEU A 183 3.79 5.21 15.78
C LEU A 183 5.15 4.69 15.27
N PRO A 184 5.20 4.11 14.07
CA PRO A 184 6.46 3.81 13.39
C PRO A 184 7.20 5.09 12.99
N ALA A 185 8.45 4.95 12.54
CA ALA A 185 9.26 6.03 12.01
C ALA A 185 8.63 6.65 10.75
N ALA A 186 8.24 7.92 10.83
CA ALA A 186 7.46 8.59 9.79
C ALA A 186 8.18 8.68 8.44
N GLU A 187 9.44 9.06 8.48
CA GLU A 187 10.25 9.18 7.26
C GLU A 187 10.39 7.81 6.56
N GLU A 188 10.54 6.74 7.33
CA GLU A 188 10.69 5.37 6.79
C GLU A 188 9.38 4.88 6.16
N VAL A 189 8.23 5.12 6.82
CA VAL A 189 6.93 4.69 6.29
C VAL A 189 6.59 5.42 5.00
N THR A 190 6.60 6.75 5.00
CA THR A 190 6.21 7.52 3.82
C THR A 190 7.21 7.32 2.67
N THR A 191 8.51 7.25 2.95
CA THR A 191 9.53 6.97 1.93
C THR A 191 9.38 5.57 1.35
N GLY A 192 9.13 4.57 2.19
CA GLY A 192 8.89 3.19 1.74
C GLY A 192 7.66 3.08 0.84
N LEU A 193 6.54 3.71 1.23
CA LEU A 193 5.31 3.71 0.41
C LEU A 193 5.49 4.47 -0.92
N ARG A 194 6.16 5.62 -0.91
CA ARG A 194 6.48 6.36 -2.15
C ARG A 194 7.39 5.54 -3.07
N LYS A 195 8.39 4.86 -2.51
CA LYS A 195 9.25 3.94 -3.27
C LYS A 195 8.46 2.76 -3.83
N GLN A 196 7.47 2.23 -3.10
CA GLN A 196 6.56 1.23 -3.63
C GLN A 196 5.75 1.73 -4.82
N MET A 197 5.27 2.98 -4.77
CA MET A 197 4.59 3.61 -5.89
C MET A 197 5.50 3.66 -7.13
N THR A 198 6.77 4.04 -6.96
CA THR A 198 7.77 3.99 -8.04
C THR A 198 7.98 2.57 -8.58
N VAL A 199 7.99 1.53 -7.72
CA VAL A 199 8.06 0.12 -8.15
C VAL A 199 6.87 -0.22 -9.06
N TYR A 200 5.65 0.19 -8.70
CA TYR A 200 4.45 -0.03 -9.51
C TYR A 200 4.48 0.72 -10.85
N GLU A 201 4.85 1.99 -10.85
CA GLU A 201 5.02 2.80 -12.05
C GLU A 201 6.04 2.16 -13.01
N THR A 202 7.17 1.73 -12.46
CA THR A 202 8.24 1.08 -13.23
C THR A 202 7.74 -0.21 -13.86
N HIS A 203 7.05 -1.08 -13.12
CA HIS A 203 6.45 -2.28 -13.71
C HIS A 203 5.46 -1.94 -14.84
N LEU A 204 4.62 -0.92 -14.66
CA LEU A 204 3.63 -0.52 -15.66
C LEU A 204 4.28 -0.01 -16.94
N GLU A 205 5.35 0.79 -16.82
CA GLU A 205 6.14 1.30 -17.94
C GLU A 205 6.83 0.15 -18.70
N LEU A 206 7.49 -0.75 -17.98
CA LEU A 206 8.22 -1.87 -18.57
C LEU A 206 7.27 -2.86 -19.28
N GLN A 207 6.12 -3.16 -18.69
CA GLN A 207 5.09 -3.99 -19.34
C GLN A 207 4.54 -3.34 -20.61
N GLU A 208 4.35 -2.01 -20.62
CA GLU A 208 3.90 -1.28 -21.80
C GLU A 208 4.97 -1.25 -22.90
N ALA A 209 6.23 -1.03 -22.53
CA ALA A 209 7.35 -1.11 -23.47
C ALA A 209 7.46 -2.51 -24.08
N PHE A 210 7.40 -3.57 -23.28
CA PHE A 210 7.39 -4.96 -23.75
C PHE A 210 6.26 -5.22 -24.74
N ARG A 211 5.04 -4.76 -24.44
CA ARG A 211 3.89 -4.90 -25.32
C ARG A 211 4.14 -4.24 -26.68
N ARG A 212 4.59 -2.98 -26.70
CA ARG A 212 4.87 -2.24 -27.94
C ARG A 212 5.94 -2.93 -28.78
N ILE A 213 7.04 -3.36 -28.16
CA ILE A 213 8.11 -4.10 -28.84
C ILE A 213 7.55 -5.36 -29.48
N SER A 214 6.76 -6.14 -28.72
CA SER A 214 6.20 -7.40 -29.20
C SER A 214 5.24 -7.18 -30.39
N THR A 215 4.38 -6.17 -30.32
CA THR A 215 3.48 -5.80 -31.43
C THR A 215 4.25 -5.40 -32.69
N ASP A 216 5.27 -4.54 -32.57
CA ASP A 216 6.06 -4.09 -33.71
C ASP A 216 6.91 -5.23 -34.30
N VAL A 217 7.45 -6.13 -33.46
CA VAL A 217 8.17 -7.33 -33.91
C VAL A 217 7.26 -8.29 -34.65
N GLU A 218 6.04 -8.52 -34.17
CA GLU A 218 5.06 -9.38 -34.84
C GLU A 218 4.65 -8.78 -36.21
N ALA A 219 4.33 -7.49 -36.25
CA ALA A 219 3.99 -6.78 -37.48
C ALA A 219 5.16 -6.80 -38.49
N GLY A 220 6.38 -6.54 -38.03
CA GLY A 220 7.60 -6.60 -38.85
C GLY A 220 7.88 -8.00 -39.38
N SER A 221 7.70 -9.04 -38.56
CA SER A 221 7.89 -10.45 -38.95
C SER A 221 6.90 -10.84 -40.05
N LYS A 222 5.63 -10.45 -39.93
CA LYS A 222 4.62 -10.70 -40.96
C LYS A 222 4.96 -10.02 -42.30
N LEU A 223 5.45 -8.78 -42.26
CA LEU A 223 5.89 -8.07 -43.47
C LEU A 223 7.13 -8.72 -44.09
N PHE A 224 8.05 -9.20 -43.26
CA PHE A 224 9.25 -9.91 -43.68
C PHE A 224 8.89 -11.22 -44.41
N GLU A 225 7.96 -12.00 -43.86
CA GLU A 225 7.44 -13.23 -44.50
C GLU A 225 6.78 -12.95 -45.85
N GLN A 226 6.16 -11.77 -46.01
CA GLN A 226 5.57 -11.29 -47.26
C GLN A 226 6.59 -10.69 -48.23
N SER A 227 7.89 -10.77 -47.91
CA SER A 227 8.99 -10.14 -48.68
C SER A 227 8.90 -8.61 -48.80
N ASN A 228 8.11 -7.95 -47.95
CA ASN A 228 8.05 -6.49 -47.84
C ASN A 228 9.15 -5.98 -46.91
N PHE A 229 10.41 -6.15 -47.31
CA PHE A 229 11.59 -5.93 -46.47
C PHE A 229 11.74 -4.48 -45.96
N ASP A 230 11.48 -3.47 -46.79
CA ASP A 230 11.56 -2.06 -46.37
C ASP A 230 10.56 -1.71 -45.26
N GLN A 231 9.33 -2.23 -45.38
CA GLN A 231 8.29 -2.03 -44.37
C GLN A 231 8.60 -2.83 -43.10
N ALA A 232 9.09 -4.07 -43.23
CA ALA A 232 9.54 -4.88 -42.10
C ALA A 232 10.66 -4.19 -41.31
N ARG A 233 11.65 -3.63 -42.01
CA ARG A 233 12.75 -2.86 -41.41
C ARG A 233 12.23 -1.67 -40.62
N THR A 234 11.27 -0.93 -41.18
CA THR A 234 10.66 0.23 -40.49
C THR A 234 9.97 -0.19 -39.19
N GLN A 235 9.27 -1.34 -39.18
CA GLN A 235 8.65 -1.87 -37.96
C GLN A 235 9.69 -2.28 -36.91
N PHE A 236 10.76 -2.97 -37.32
CA PHE A 236 11.84 -3.33 -36.40
C PHE A 236 12.60 -2.10 -35.86
N GLU A 237 12.66 -1.01 -36.61
CA GLU A 237 13.19 0.27 -36.14
C GLU A 237 12.28 0.94 -35.11
N SER A 238 10.96 0.90 -35.32
CA SER A 238 9.96 1.39 -34.35
C SER A 238 10.08 0.66 -33.00
N ALA A 239 10.25 -0.67 -33.05
CA ALA A 239 10.43 -1.51 -31.87
C ALA A 239 11.70 -1.18 -31.04
N GLN A 240 12.68 -0.49 -31.64
CA GLN A 240 13.97 -0.25 -30.98
C GLN A 240 13.87 0.82 -29.88
N LYS A 241 13.02 1.83 -30.04
CA LYS A 241 12.90 2.94 -29.08
C LYS A 241 12.37 2.47 -27.72
N PRO A 242 11.26 1.69 -27.62
CA PRO A 242 10.81 1.19 -26.33
C PRO A 242 11.77 0.17 -25.69
N ALA A 243 12.70 -0.43 -26.44
CA ALA A 243 13.72 -1.34 -25.88
C ALA A 243 14.89 -0.60 -25.17
N GLN A 244 14.86 0.73 -25.13
CA GLN A 244 15.87 1.58 -24.49
C GLN A 244 15.39 2.20 -23.17
N VAL A 245 14.33 1.66 -22.55
CA VAL A 245 13.84 2.14 -21.24
C VAL A 245 14.96 2.03 -20.20
N ASP A 246 15.17 3.13 -19.47
CA ASP A 246 16.09 3.18 -18.36
C ASP A 246 15.43 2.59 -17.12
N ILE A 247 16.16 1.75 -16.39
CA ILE A 247 15.62 1.03 -15.23
C ILE A 247 16.29 1.56 -13.97
N PRO A 248 15.55 2.30 -13.12
CA PRO A 248 16.15 2.94 -11.95
C PRO A 248 16.76 1.91 -11.01
N SER A 249 18.06 2.04 -10.72
CA SER A 249 18.78 1.13 -9.81
C SER A 249 18.11 0.89 -8.45
N PRO A 250 17.47 1.89 -7.79
CA PRO A 250 16.87 1.69 -6.48
C PRO A 250 15.73 0.69 -6.42
N VAL A 251 15.13 0.33 -7.57
CA VAL A 251 13.95 -0.55 -7.64
C VAL A 251 14.20 -1.88 -8.34
N GLN A 252 15.39 -2.11 -8.88
CA GLN A 252 15.70 -3.27 -9.73
C GLN A 252 15.41 -4.63 -9.08
N SER A 253 15.63 -4.76 -7.78
CA SER A 253 15.46 -6.02 -7.05
C SER A 253 14.01 -6.37 -6.71
N TYR A 254 13.06 -5.44 -6.86
CA TYR A 254 11.68 -5.69 -6.49
C TYR A 254 10.94 -6.48 -7.56
N ALA A 255 10.06 -7.37 -7.09
CA ALA A 255 9.12 -8.13 -7.89
C ALA A 255 7.74 -8.06 -7.23
N LEU A 256 6.69 -8.12 -8.03
CA LEU A 256 5.30 -8.10 -7.54
C LEU A 256 4.98 -9.35 -6.70
N ALA A 257 5.60 -10.49 -7.01
CA ALA A 257 5.42 -11.77 -6.33
C ALA A 257 6.64 -12.65 -6.58
N SER A 258 6.78 -13.73 -5.81
CA SER A 258 7.85 -14.72 -6.02
C SER A 258 7.80 -15.40 -7.39
N SER A 259 6.64 -15.41 -8.04
CA SER A 259 6.43 -15.95 -9.39
C SER A 259 6.34 -14.86 -10.47
N SER A 260 6.68 -13.62 -10.13
CA SER A 260 6.69 -12.49 -11.07
C SER A 260 8.12 -12.13 -11.40
N LEU A 261 8.30 -11.44 -12.52
CA LEU A 261 9.60 -10.89 -12.84
C LEU A 261 10.02 -9.84 -11.83
N ALA A 262 11.30 -9.83 -11.47
CA ALA A 262 11.91 -8.67 -10.89
C ALA A 262 12.08 -7.58 -11.96
N ILE A 263 12.13 -6.32 -11.53
CA ILE A 263 12.38 -5.19 -12.44
C ILE A 263 13.69 -5.38 -13.23
N SER A 264 14.72 -5.97 -12.61
CA SER A 264 15.98 -6.31 -13.27
C SER A 264 15.84 -7.32 -14.43
N ASP A 265 14.85 -8.20 -14.40
CA ASP A 265 14.67 -9.20 -15.44
C ASP A 265 14.26 -8.56 -16.78
N TYR A 266 13.52 -7.45 -16.72
CA TYR A 266 13.19 -6.64 -17.90
C TYR A 266 14.44 -6.07 -18.58
N ALA A 267 15.51 -5.77 -17.83
CA ALA A 267 16.77 -5.30 -18.42
C ALA A 267 17.38 -6.36 -19.36
N THR A 268 17.34 -7.62 -18.93
CA THR A 268 17.80 -8.77 -19.73
C THR A 268 16.93 -8.95 -20.96
N ILE A 269 15.60 -8.91 -20.79
CA ILE A 269 14.63 -9.03 -21.88
C ILE A 269 14.85 -7.94 -22.93
N PHE A 270 14.96 -6.68 -22.52
CA PHE A 270 15.16 -5.56 -23.46
C PHE A 270 16.53 -5.59 -24.11
N SER A 271 17.57 -6.05 -23.41
CA SER A 271 18.88 -6.27 -24.03
C SER A 271 18.83 -7.31 -25.15
N ASN A 272 18.12 -8.42 -24.93
CA ASN A 272 17.92 -9.45 -25.94
C ASN A 272 17.10 -8.91 -27.12
N TYR A 273 16.04 -8.13 -26.86
CA TYR A 273 15.28 -7.49 -27.94
C TYR A 273 16.14 -6.55 -28.78
N ARG A 274 16.98 -5.71 -28.17
CA ARG A 274 17.87 -4.82 -28.93
C ARG A 274 18.77 -5.60 -29.88
N THR A 275 19.34 -6.71 -29.41
CA THR A 275 20.20 -7.58 -30.23
C THR A 275 19.39 -8.27 -31.32
N ALA A 276 18.22 -8.83 -30.99
CA ALA A 276 17.33 -9.47 -31.96
C ALA A 276 16.86 -8.50 -33.05
N LEU A 277 16.44 -7.29 -32.67
CA LEU A 277 16.02 -6.23 -33.59
C LEU A 277 17.16 -5.79 -34.52
N SER A 278 18.39 -5.73 -34.03
CA SER A 278 19.55 -5.46 -34.90
C SER A 278 19.73 -6.53 -35.98
N HIS A 279 19.55 -7.81 -35.62
CA HIS A 279 19.60 -8.92 -36.57
C HIS A 279 18.43 -8.87 -37.56
N LEU A 280 17.20 -8.65 -37.09
CA LEU A 280 16.00 -8.53 -37.93
C LEU A 280 16.12 -7.37 -38.93
N ARG A 281 16.64 -6.22 -38.51
CA ARG A 281 16.89 -5.08 -39.41
C ARG A 281 17.91 -5.40 -40.49
N THR A 282 18.97 -6.13 -40.14
CA THR A 282 19.99 -6.58 -41.12
C THR A 282 19.39 -7.59 -42.09
N ALA A 283 18.56 -8.52 -41.60
CA ALA A 283 17.86 -9.48 -42.45
C ALA A 283 16.93 -8.79 -43.47
N SER A 284 16.28 -7.71 -43.05
CA SER A 284 15.39 -6.88 -43.88
C SER A 284 16.12 -5.87 -44.76
N ASP A 285 17.45 -5.88 -44.82
CA ASP A 285 18.18 -4.99 -45.72
C ASP A 285 18.08 -5.50 -47.17
N PRO A 286 17.70 -4.65 -48.16
CA PRO A 286 17.57 -5.05 -49.56
C PRO A 286 18.88 -5.59 -50.15
N ASP A 287 20.04 -5.15 -49.65
CA ASP A 287 21.36 -5.58 -50.14
C ASP A 287 21.81 -6.92 -49.53
N THR A 288 21.05 -7.47 -48.57
CA THR A 288 21.40 -8.73 -47.91
C THR A 288 21.00 -9.93 -48.76
N THR A 289 21.99 -10.77 -49.08
CA THR A 289 21.77 -12.06 -49.78
C THR A 289 20.83 -12.98 -49.00
N GLN A 290 20.10 -13.86 -49.68
CA GLN A 290 19.16 -14.77 -49.03
C GLN A 290 19.81 -15.61 -47.91
N SER A 291 20.98 -16.21 -48.17
CA SER A 291 21.68 -17.01 -47.15
C SER A 291 22.12 -16.19 -45.94
N ALA A 292 22.50 -14.91 -46.13
CA ALA A 292 22.82 -14.03 -45.03
C ALA A 292 21.56 -13.60 -44.27
N ARG A 293 20.47 -13.34 -44.98
CA ARG A 293 19.15 -13.00 -44.43
C ARG A 293 18.64 -14.11 -43.51
N ASP A 294 18.63 -15.35 -43.99
CA ASP A 294 18.19 -16.52 -43.20
C ASP A 294 19.00 -16.65 -41.91
N ARG A 295 20.33 -16.52 -42.00
CA ARG A 295 21.23 -16.59 -40.84
C ARG A 295 20.96 -15.49 -39.80
N GLN A 296 20.65 -14.26 -40.24
CA GLN A 296 20.34 -13.17 -39.31
C GLN A 296 18.96 -13.38 -38.67
N PHE A 297 17.99 -13.87 -39.44
CA PHE A 297 16.68 -14.20 -38.94
C PHE A 297 16.74 -15.31 -37.88
N ASP A 298 17.51 -16.38 -38.13
CA ASP A 298 17.71 -17.46 -37.16
C ASP A 298 18.33 -16.98 -35.84
N LYS A 299 19.32 -16.07 -35.92
CA LYS A 299 19.92 -15.45 -34.71
C LYS A 299 18.90 -14.63 -33.93
N ALA A 300 18.05 -13.88 -34.63
CA ALA A 300 16.99 -13.13 -33.98
C ALA A 300 15.98 -14.06 -33.30
N LEU A 301 15.55 -15.13 -33.98
CA LEU A 301 14.61 -16.11 -33.42
C LEU A 301 15.17 -16.77 -32.15
N ALA A 302 16.44 -17.16 -32.15
CA ALA A 302 17.08 -17.73 -30.95
C ALA A 302 16.95 -16.78 -29.74
N LEU A 303 17.25 -15.49 -29.91
CA LEU A 303 17.12 -14.49 -28.84
C LEU A 303 15.67 -14.25 -28.41
N LEU A 304 14.72 -14.29 -29.35
CA LEU A 304 13.29 -14.17 -29.06
C LEU A 304 12.77 -15.40 -28.27
N PHE A 305 13.31 -16.59 -28.53
CA PHE A 305 13.05 -17.77 -27.70
C PHE A 305 13.67 -17.65 -26.31
N ASP A 306 14.91 -17.16 -26.19
CA ASP A 306 15.54 -16.91 -24.89
C ASP A 306 14.72 -15.94 -24.03
N ILE A 307 14.15 -14.90 -24.64
CA ILE A 307 13.22 -13.97 -23.96
C ILE A 307 12.01 -14.71 -23.41
N ARG A 308 11.42 -15.62 -24.20
CA ARG A 308 10.27 -16.42 -23.77
C ARG A 308 10.60 -17.29 -22.55
N ASP A 309 11.81 -17.84 -22.50
CA ASP A 309 12.25 -18.70 -21.41
C ASP A 309 12.44 -17.95 -20.09
N VAL A 310 12.69 -16.63 -20.12
CA VAL A 310 12.70 -15.79 -18.90
C VAL A 310 11.35 -15.82 -18.20
N PHE A 311 10.25 -15.88 -18.96
CA PHE A 311 8.89 -15.93 -18.42
C PHE A 311 8.41 -17.33 -18.00
N ALA A 312 9.18 -18.37 -18.32
CA ALA A 312 8.82 -19.77 -18.02
C ALA A 312 9.40 -20.26 -16.67
N LYS A 313 10.13 -19.41 -15.95
CA LYS A 313 10.71 -19.67 -14.63
C LYS A 313 9.73 -19.37 -13.52
#